data_AF-A0AAU5V946-F1
#
_entry.id   AF-A0AAU5V946-F1
#
_cell.length_a   1.000
_cell.length_b   1.000
_cell.length_c   1.000
_cell.angle_alpha   90.00
_cell.angle_beta   90.00
_cell.angle_gamma   90.00
#
_symmetry.space_group_name_H-M   'P 1'
#
loop_
_entity.id
_entity.type
_entity.pdbx_description
1 polymer ?
#
loop_
_entity_poly.entity_id
_entity_poly.type
_entity_poly.pdbx_seq_one_letter_code
_entity_poly.pdbx_strand_id
1 'polypeptide(L)'
;MEWLSAENVVAVGTAAIGVVASAVMVWYERRVPRRKTVGYRVQMDNPIGDDVRSGRANVRLGLFDEAPGMSDATLVLLRIENDGSQSIAGDDYTSRERHGLTAVFTDRTIRGVSVTQPPGTDHLMDHFTPAAGLGYEDGTLRIPRVPLNRGEHFKLLVLLSGGDVGCPIRIVGGIRDGEVRPNRSTAPDDQPPLFSRAARLITVLLTVCVVTLALIVVLRDDSPPPPIGCAQGTLTVTGSTAFEPVMRELAKKYEHACQGSAITVDAHGSTAGVRELDAAGQASKKGSPALVALSDGPKPGAFPQLRENRIAVSVFALVVNDSVPVRNLSLTDVRRLYRGEIRNWKQLGGPDRPVLLVSRDADSGTRQVFQRRVLGRGEIANSSLDCVHKDDATAPVVRCELDSTEQVLDVVAKLPGAIGYSELNSAAGHKGLHRIGLDGHTASVEDLERGTSDYPYREIEYAYTYGQPPADSLASGFLSYITRGSGQDVVRTHGHLPCGTPVGLKICGAG
;
A
#
# COMPACT_ATOMS: atom_id res chain seq x y z
N MET A 1 -13.16 -5.14 -4.91
CA MET A 1 -12.91 -3.76 -4.47
C MET A 1 -12.13 -3.81 -3.16
N GLU A 2 -10.84 -4.17 -3.21
CA GLU A 2 -9.98 -4.33 -2.02
C GLU A 2 -8.94 -3.20 -1.92
N TRP A 3 -9.34 -1.95 -2.11
CA TRP A 3 -8.41 -0.83 -1.99
C TRP A 3 -8.31 -0.28 -0.55
N LEU A 4 -9.21 -0.70 0.34
CA LEU A 4 -9.26 -0.28 1.75
C LEU A 4 -8.49 -1.26 2.65
N SER A 5 -7.19 -1.46 2.41
CA SER A 5 -6.32 -2.03 3.44
C SER A 5 -6.01 -0.94 4.48
N ALA A 6 -5.78 -1.32 5.75
CA ALA A 6 -5.40 -0.38 6.79
C ALA A 6 -4.13 0.41 6.41
N GLU A 7 -3.22 -0.21 5.66
CA GLU A 7 -2.00 0.41 5.14
C GLU A 7 -2.30 1.48 4.09
N ASN A 8 -3.24 1.24 3.16
CA ASN A 8 -3.65 2.23 2.17
C ASN A 8 -4.36 3.43 2.82
N VAL A 9 -5.13 3.20 3.88
CA VAL A 9 -5.80 4.28 4.64
C VAL A 9 -4.76 5.17 5.34
N VAL A 10 -3.72 4.58 5.94
CA VAL A 10 -2.63 5.33 6.58
C VAL A 10 -1.81 6.09 5.54
N ALA A 11 -1.49 5.47 4.40
CA ALA A 11 -0.74 6.10 3.31
C ALA A 11 -1.50 7.28 2.66
N VAL A 12 -2.77 7.10 2.35
CA VAL A 12 -3.63 8.15 1.78
C VAL A 12 -3.89 9.24 2.81
N GLY A 13 -4.11 8.88 4.08
CA GLY A 13 -4.32 9.83 5.17
C GLY A 13 -3.11 10.72 5.41
N THR A 14 -1.90 10.18 5.42
CA THR A 14 -0.66 10.95 5.59
C THR A 14 -0.37 11.86 4.39
N ALA A 15 -0.60 11.39 3.16
CA ALA A 15 -0.47 12.22 1.96
C ALA A 15 -1.47 13.40 1.96
N ALA A 16 -2.72 13.16 2.34
CA ALA A 16 -3.76 14.19 2.42
C ALA A 16 -3.41 15.27 3.46
N ILE A 17 -2.89 14.88 4.63
CA ILE A 17 -2.44 15.83 5.67
C ILE A 17 -1.32 16.74 5.14
N GLY A 18 -0.36 16.19 4.39
CA GLY A 18 0.73 16.98 3.79
C GLY A 18 0.23 18.03 2.78
N VAL A 19 -0.75 17.67 1.95
CA VAL A 19 -1.39 18.59 0.99
C VAL A 19 -2.18 19.68 1.72
N VAL A 20 -2.97 19.31 2.73
CA VAL A 20 -3.77 20.26 3.52
C VAL A 20 -2.87 21.25 4.26
N ALA A 21 -1.80 20.79 4.91
CA ALA A 21 -0.85 21.66 5.60
C ALA A 21 -0.21 22.69 4.64
N SER A 22 0.16 22.25 3.44
CA SER A 22 0.71 23.13 2.39
C SER A 22 -0.30 24.16 1.92
N ALA A 23 -1.55 23.75 1.70
CA ALA A 23 -2.64 24.64 1.30
C ALA A 23 -2.98 25.68 2.39
N VAL A 24 -3.02 25.26 3.66
CA VAL A 24 -3.25 26.15 4.81
C VAL A 24 -2.13 27.17 4.95
N MET A 25 -0.88 26.78 4.71
CA MET A 25 0.26 27.71 4.76
C MET A 25 0.18 28.76 3.64
N VAL A 26 -0.10 28.35 2.40
CA VAL A 26 -0.30 29.27 1.27
C VAL A 26 -1.49 30.21 1.52
N TRP A 27 -2.58 29.69 2.10
CA TRP A 27 -3.73 30.49 2.50
C TRP A 27 -3.38 31.51 3.58
N TYR A 28 -2.64 31.10 4.62
CA TYR A 28 -2.17 31.97 5.69
C TYR A 28 -1.26 33.09 5.16
N GLU A 29 -0.29 32.79 4.32
CA GLU A 29 0.58 33.82 3.72
C GLU A 29 -0.17 34.79 2.79
N ARG A 30 -1.24 34.34 2.13
CA ARG A 30 -2.09 35.22 1.30
C ARG A 30 -3.06 36.07 2.12
N ARG A 31 -3.49 35.60 3.30
CA ARG A 31 -4.55 36.23 4.10
C ARG A 31 -4.04 37.03 5.29
N VAL A 32 -2.86 36.74 5.84
CA VAL A 32 -2.29 37.51 6.96
C VAL A 32 -1.53 38.72 6.41
N PRO A 33 -2.08 39.94 6.52
CA PRO A 33 -1.51 41.09 5.85
C PRO A 33 -0.18 41.48 6.50
N ARG A 34 0.86 41.61 5.68
CA ARG A 34 2.12 42.24 6.09
C ARG A 34 1.87 43.71 6.46
N ARG A 35 2.69 44.20 7.40
CA ARG A 35 2.65 45.53 8.04
C ARG A 35 2.55 46.71 7.04
N LYS A 36 2.10 47.87 7.53
CA LYS A 36 2.19 49.15 6.81
C LYS A 36 3.66 49.55 6.69
N THR A 37 4.13 49.91 5.50
CA THR A 37 5.55 50.24 5.30
C THR A 37 5.70 51.37 4.29
N VAL A 38 6.34 52.46 4.70
CA VAL A 38 6.77 53.51 3.77
C VAL A 38 8.22 53.27 3.38
N GLY A 39 8.44 52.99 2.11
CA GLY A 39 9.76 52.94 1.50
C GLY A 39 10.17 54.32 1.00
N TYR A 40 11.44 54.67 1.16
CA TYR A 40 12.00 55.84 0.49
C TYR A 40 13.35 55.52 -0.18
N ARG A 41 13.62 56.14 -1.33
CA ARG A 41 14.91 56.02 -2.01
C ARG A 41 15.29 57.28 -2.76
N VAL A 42 16.58 57.59 -2.78
CA VAL A 42 17.18 58.63 -3.59
C VAL A 42 17.43 58.04 -4.99
N GLN A 43 16.62 58.43 -5.96
CA GLN A 43 16.73 57.96 -7.35
C GLN A 43 17.80 58.74 -8.14
N MET A 44 18.06 59.97 -7.74
CA MET A 44 19.04 60.86 -8.34
C MET A 44 19.57 61.80 -7.26
N ASP A 45 20.88 62.03 -7.23
CA ASP A 45 21.55 63.08 -6.46
C ASP A 45 22.72 63.55 -7.33
N ASN A 46 22.48 64.58 -8.15
CA ASN A 46 23.42 65.05 -9.16
C ASN A 46 23.74 66.52 -8.94
N PRO A 47 25.00 66.95 -9.16
CA PRO A 47 25.32 68.37 -9.20
C PRO A 47 24.74 68.98 -10.48
N ILE A 48 24.28 70.22 -10.37
CA ILE A 48 23.84 71.03 -11.50
C ILE A 48 25.01 71.96 -11.85
N GLY A 49 25.89 71.50 -12.76
CA GLY A 49 27.07 72.25 -13.21
C GLY A 49 28.41 71.55 -12.92
N ASP A 50 29.52 72.24 -13.20
CA ASP A 50 30.88 71.78 -12.90
C ASP A 50 31.20 72.06 -11.43
N ASP A 51 31.15 71.01 -10.61
CA ASP A 51 31.67 71.04 -9.26
C ASP A 51 33.19 70.80 -9.31
N VAL A 52 33.97 71.88 -9.24
CA VAL A 52 35.44 71.86 -9.27
C VAL A 52 36.04 71.04 -8.10
N ARG A 53 35.25 70.70 -7.06
CA ARG A 53 35.71 69.87 -5.93
C ARG A 53 35.58 68.37 -6.16
N SER A 54 34.59 67.90 -6.93
CA SER A 54 34.34 66.46 -7.11
C SER A 54 34.98 65.83 -8.35
N GLY A 55 35.57 66.63 -9.24
CA GLY A 55 36.32 66.14 -10.40
C GLY A 55 35.48 65.40 -11.45
N ARG A 56 34.15 65.61 -11.48
CA ARG A 56 33.22 65.02 -12.44
C ARG A 56 32.81 66.04 -13.49
N ALA A 57 33.12 65.79 -14.76
CA ALA A 57 32.78 66.67 -15.87
C ALA A 57 31.27 66.58 -16.19
N ASN A 58 30.54 67.68 -16.06
CA ASN A 58 29.13 67.78 -16.46
C ASN A 58 28.92 69.02 -17.34
N VAL A 59 28.15 68.89 -18.42
CA VAL A 59 27.89 70.01 -19.36
C VAL A 59 26.83 70.95 -18.78
N ARG A 60 27.14 72.25 -18.72
CA ARG A 60 26.24 73.29 -18.19
C ARG A 60 25.57 74.10 -19.31
N LEU A 61 24.24 74.20 -19.27
CA LEU A 61 23.41 75.07 -20.12
C LEU A 61 22.31 75.69 -19.24
N GLY A 62 22.28 77.03 -19.09
CA GLY A 62 21.27 77.78 -18.31
C GLY A 62 21.86 78.80 -17.32
N LEU A 63 20.99 79.53 -16.61
CA LEU A 63 21.33 80.68 -15.73
C LEU A 63 21.90 80.32 -14.34
N PHE A 64 22.39 79.09 -14.14
CA PHE A 64 22.74 78.59 -12.80
C PHE A 64 23.99 79.26 -12.21
N ASP A 65 24.89 79.82 -13.03
CA ASP A 65 26.04 80.60 -12.56
C ASP A 65 25.69 82.05 -12.24
N GLU A 66 24.59 82.55 -12.79
CA GLU A 66 24.19 83.94 -12.71
C GLU A 66 23.23 84.20 -11.53
N ALA A 67 22.58 83.14 -11.03
CA ALA A 67 21.68 83.20 -9.88
C ALA A 67 22.45 83.16 -8.54
N PRO A 68 22.21 84.11 -7.61
CA PRO A 68 22.88 84.13 -6.31
C PRO A 68 22.70 82.82 -5.52
N GLY A 69 23.79 82.21 -5.07
CA GLY A 69 23.78 81.00 -4.24
C GLY A 69 23.47 79.70 -4.98
N MET A 70 23.69 79.65 -6.29
CA MET A 70 23.44 78.48 -7.16
C MET A 70 24.71 77.88 -7.77
N SER A 71 25.89 78.34 -7.34
CA SER A 71 27.20 77.85 -7.79
C SER A 71 27.50 76.40 -7.39
N ASP A 72 26.84 75.91 -6.34
CA ASP A 72 26.96 74.58 -5.77
C ASP A 72 25.61 73.84 -5.75
N ALA A 73 24.76 74.12 -6.76
CA ALA A 73 23.43 73.55 -6.81
C ALA A 73 23.46 72.03 -7.04
N THR A 74 22.64 71.29 -6.30
CA THR A 74 22.41 69.85 -6.52
C THR A 74 20.92 69.58 -6.73
N LEU A 75 20.61 68.57 -7.53
CA LEU A 75 19.25 68.12 -7.82
C LEU A 75 19.05 66.72 -7.29
N VAL A 76 18.11 66.59 -6.35
CA VAL A 76 17.75 65.29 -5.76
C VAL A 76 16.36 64.86 -6.19
N LEU A 77 16.22 63.63 -6.66
CA LEU A 77 14.92 62.99 -6.87
C LEU A 77 14.69 61.94 -5.79
N LEU A 78 13.85 62.26 -4.81
CA LEU A 78 13.46 61.36 -3.73
C LEU A 78 12.13 60.71 -4.07
N ARG A 79 12.08 59.37 -4.13
CA ARG A 79 10.84 58.61 -4.27
C ARG A 79 10.37 58.11 -2.92
N ILE A 80 9.09 58.29 -2.62
CA ILE A 80 8.40 57.78 -1.43
C ILE A 80 7.27 56.88 -1.91
N GLU A 81 7.16 55.68 -1.35
CA GLU A 81 6.22 54.66 -1.80
C GLU A 81 5.67 53.81 -0.66
N ASN A 82 4.48 53.23 -0.86
CA ASN A 82 3.94 52.22 0.05
C ASN A 82 4.46 50.83 -0.35
N ASP A 83 5.55 50.41 0.31
CA ASP A 83 6.17 49.09 0.22
C ASP A 83 5.39 48.00 0.98
N GLY A 84 4.39 48.41 1.77
CA GLY A 84 3.57 47.53 2.61
C GLY A 84 2.47 46.81 1.83
N SER A 85 1.78 45.88 2.51
CA SER A 85 0.61 45.19 1.92
C SER A 85 -0.73 45.83 2.27
N GLN A 86 -0.72 46.80 3.19
CA GLN A 86 -1.90 47.57 3.62
C GLN A 86 -1.81 49.01 3.09
N SER A 87 -2.96 49.63 2.83
CA SER A 87 -3.03 51.07 2.56
C SER A 87 -2.59 51.88 3.78
N ILE A 88 -2.02 53.04 3.53
CA ILE A 88 -1.62 54.02 4.55
C ILE A 88 -2.61 55.17 4.48
N ALA A 89 -3.32 55.42 5.56
CA ALA A 89 -4.24 56.55 5.70
C ALA A 89 -3.53 57.75 6.35
N GLY A 90 -4.14 58.95 6.25
CA GLY A 90 -3.61 60.16 6.89
C GLY A 90 -3.40 60.01 8.42
N ASP A 91 -4.27 59.26 9.09
CA ASP A 91 -4.20 59.03 10.54
C ASP A 91 -3.20 57.94 10.96
N ASP A 92 -2.53 57.29 9.99
CA ASP A 92 -1.48 56.32 10.26
C ASP A 92 -0.12 56.97 10.53
N TYR A 93 0.07 58.22 10.09
CA TYR A 93 1.27 58.98 10.42
C TYR A 93 1.31 59.30 11.91
N THR A 94 2.40 58.95 12.58
CA THR A 94 2.52 59.12 14.05
C THR A 94 2.87 60.54 14.47
N SER A 95 3.29 61.39 13.53
CA SER A 95 3.58 62.80 13.76
C SER A 95 2.35 63.52 14.33
N ARG A 96 2.55 64.39 15.33
CA ARG A 96 1.51 65.31 15.82
C ARG A 96 1.42 66.61 15.02
N GLU A 97 2.38 66.83 14.12
CA GLU A 97 2.43 68.01 13.28
C GLU A 97 1.52 67.88 12.05
N ARG A 98 1.32 68.99 11.32
CA ARG A 98 0.55 68.98 10.06
C ARG A 98 1.17 68.07 9.00
N HIS A 99 2.50 67.92 9.01
CA HIS A 99 3.23 67.03 8.10
C HIS A 99 3.43 65.64 8.72
N GLY A 100 3.46 64.62 7.86
CA GLY A 100 3.59 63.21 8.27
C GLY A 100 5.04 62.72 8.31
N LEU A 101 5.86 63.19 7.36
CA LEU A 101 7.27 62.83 7.22
C LEU A 101 8.12 64.07 7.04
N THR A 102 9.41 63.96 7.34
CA THR A 102 10.38 65.04 7.21
C THR A 102 11.62 64.51 6.51
N ALA A 103 11.98 65.09 5.36
CA ALA A 103 13.24 64.78 4.69
C ALA A 103 14.31 65.80 5.12
N VAL A 104 15.42 65.30 5.64
CA VAL A 104 16.57 66.09 6.09
C VAL A 104 17.72 65.87 5.11
N PHE A 105 18.15 66.96 4.48
CA PHE A 105 19.29 67.04 3.57
C PHE A 105 20.47 67.64 4.34
N THR A 106 21.36 66.78 4.85
CA THR A 106 22.49 67.22 5.69
C THR A 106 23.47 68.08 4.89
N ASP A 107 23.90 69.20 5.48
CA ASP A 107 24.85 70.17 4.91
C ASP A 107 24.40 70.83 3.59
N ARG A 108 23.10 70.79 3.28
CA ARG A 108 22.51 71.37 2.06
C ARG A 108 21.28 72.21 2.39
N THR A 109 21.01 73.23 1.60
CA THR A 109 19.86 74.15 1.75
C THR A 109 18.90 73.99 0.59
N ILE A 110 17.60 73.84 0.87
CA ILE A 110 16.55 73.71 -0.15
C ILE A 110 16.24 75.07 -0.76
N ARG A 111 16.26 75.13 -2.09
CA ARG A 111 15.89 76.30 -2.91
C ARG A 111 14.54 76.15 -3.58
N GLY A 112 14.11 74.91 -3.83
CA GLY A 112 12.81 74.63 -4.42
C GLY A 112 12.46 73.15 -4.38
N VAL A 113 11.17 72.86 -4.46
CA VAL A 113 10.62 71.50 -4.51
C VAL A 113 9.53 71.43 -5.56
N SER A 114 9.57 70.39 -6.37
CA SER A 114 8.47 69.98 -7.25
C SER A 114 8.04 68.56 -6.90
N VAL A 115 6.73 68.33 -6.88
CA VAL A 115 6.15 67.00 -6.64
C VAL A 115 5.66 66.42 -7.95
N THR A 116 5.88 65.13 -8.16
CA THR A 116 5.38 64.40 -9.34
C THR A 116 4.76 63.07 -8.92
N GLN A 117 3.79 62.58 -9.68
CA GLN A 117 3.11 61.32 -9.46
C GLN A 117 2.99 60.48 -10.75
N PRO A 118 2.79 59.16 -10.63
CA PRO A 118 2.38 58.31 -11.74
C PRO A 118 1.01 58.71 -12.33
N PRO A 119 0.74 58.37 -13.60
CA PRO A 119 -0.60 58.47 -14.15
C PRO A 119 -1.59 57.63 -13.33
N GLY A 120 -2.80 58.16 -13.09
CA GLY A 120 -3.89 57.45 -12.41
C GLY A 120 -3.87 57.51 -10.87
N THR A 121 -2.99 58.32 -10.27
CA THR A 121 -2.96 58.57 -8.81
C THR A 121 -3.23 60.03 -8.50
N ASP A 122 -4.21 60.64 -9.16
CA ASP A 122 -4.44 62.10 -9.11
C ASP A 122 -4.80 62.62 -7.72
N HIS A 123 -5.37 61.77 -6.87
CA HIS A 123 -5.71 62.08 -5.48
C HIS A 123 -4.50 62.44 -4.62
N LEU A 124 -3.27 62.07 -5.01
CA LEU A 124 -2.09 62.38 -4.22
C LEU A 124 -1.77 63.89 -4.24
N MET A 125 -2.02 64.60 -5.35
CA MET A 125 -1.66 66.02 -5.48
C MET A 125 -2.42 66.94 -4.55
N ASP A 126 -3.67 66.61 -4.19
CA ASP A 126 -4.49 67.42 -3.30
C ASP A 126 -3.88 67.58 -1.90
N HIS A 127 -2.97 66.68 -1.52
CA HIS A 127 -2.26 66.71 -0.25
C HIS A 127 -1.01 67.61 -0.25
N PHE A 128 -0.49 68.02 -1.42
CA PHE A 128 0.75 68.78 -1.53
C PHE A 128 0.52 70.30 -1.54
N THR A 129 -0.07 70.81 -0.46
CA THR A 129 -0.32 72.25 -0.26
C THR A 129 0.34 72.79 1.01
N PRO A 130 0.66 74.09 1.08
CA PRO A 130 1.14 74.71 2.32
C PRO A 130 0.19 74.51 3.50
N ALA A 131 -1.13 74.53 3.24
CA ALA A 131 -2.15 74.28 4.26
C ALA A 131 -2.10 72.86 4.83
N ALA A 132 -1.77 71.87 3.99
CA ALA A 132 -1.56 70.47 4.38
C ALA A 132 -0.18 70.20 5.02
N GLY A 133 0.65 71.23 5.18
CA GLY A 133 1.95 71.15 5.85
C GLY A 133 3.14 70.96 4.91
N LEU A 134 2.96 71.13 3.59
CA LEU A 134 4.07 71.13 2.65
C LEU A 134 4.87 72.42 2.81
N GLY A 135 6.17 72.29 2.99
CA GLY A 135 7.06 73.43 2.98
C GLY A 135 8.46 73.03 3.39
N TYR A 136 9.43 73.88 3.13
CA TYR A 136 10.80 73.65 3.52
C TYR A 136 11.35 74.82 4.32
N GLU A 137 12.39 74.53 5.08
CA GLU A 137 13.18 75.50 5.85
C GLU A 137 14.60 74.94 5.93
N ASP A 138 15.59 75.72 5.51
CA ASP A 138 16.98 75.30 5.38
C ASP A 138 17.12 73.96 4.63
N GLY A 139 17.77 72.96 5.25
CA GLY A 139 17.92 71.61 4.70
C GLY A 139 16.76 70.66 5.01
N THR A 140 15.63 71.15 5.52
CA THR A 140 14.52 70.32 5.99
C THR A 140 13.27 70.51 5.14
N LEU A 141 12.78 69.43 4.53
CA LEU A 141 11.52 69.39 3.78
C LEU A 141 10.43 68.68 4.60
N ARG A 142 9.36 69.41 4.91
CA ARG A 142 8.16 68.89 5.56
C ARG A 142 7.22 68.30 4.51
N ILE A 143 6.91 67.02 4.64
CA ILE A 143 6.09 66.26 3.69
C ILE A 143 4.72 65.98 4.35
N PRO A 144 3.61 66.45 3.75
CA PRO A 144 2.25 66.23 4.25
C PRO A 144 1.92 64.77 4.55
N ARG A 145 0.82 64.56 5.29
CA ARG A 145 0.24 63.22 5.48
C ARG A 145 -0.47 62.80 4.20
N VAL A 146 0.18 62.01 3.37
CA VAL A 146 -0.34 61.58 2.07
C VAL A 146 -0.88 60.15 2.18
N PRO A 147 -2.19 59.92 2.01
CA PRO A 147 -2.71 58.56 1.90
C PRO A 147 -2.10 57.82 0.71
N LEU A 148 -1.62 56.60 0.92
CA LEU A 148 -0.98 55.79 -0.12
C LEU A 148 -1.61 54.40 -0.16
N ASN A 149 -2.27 54.07 -1.27
CA ASN A 149 -2.67 52.68 -1.52
C ASN A 149 -1.44 51.80 -1.79
N ARG A 150 -1.65 50.49 -1.76
CA ARG A 150 -0.57 49.52 -1.98
C ARG A 150 0.10 49.76 -3.34
N GLY A 151 1.41 49.99 -3.33
CA GLY A 151 2.22 50.23 -4.54
C GLY A 151 2.17 51.66 -5.09
N GLU A 152 1.36 52.55 -4.52
CA GLU A 152 1.38 53.97 -4.88
C GLU A 152 2.67 54.64 -4.42
N HIS A 153 3.10 55.64 -5.19
CA HIS A 153 4.29 56.40 -4.90
C HIS A 153 4.19 57.81 -5.46
N PHE A 154 4.97 58.73 -4.90
CA PHE A 154 5.22 60.05 -5.46
C PHE A 154 6.72 60.34 -5.43
N LYS A 155 7.15 61.34 -6.21
CA LYS A 155 8.54 61.77 -6.23
C LYS A 155 8.64 63.25 -5.91
N LEU A 156 9.64 63.58 -5.12
CA LEU A 156 10.03 64.94 -4.74
C LEU A 156 11.31 65.26 -5.48
N LEU A 157 11.22 66.19 -6.43
CA LEU A 157 12.37 66.79 -7.10
C LEU A 157 12.78 68.02 -6.30
N VAL A 158 13.91 67.94 -5.62
CA VAL A 158 14.40 68.94 -4.68
C VAL A 158 15.63 69.62 -5.25
N LEU A 159 15.54 70.92 -5.45
CA LEU A 159 16.65 71.78 -5.81
C LEU A 159 17.33 72.25 -4.52
N LEU A 160 18.62 71.96 -4.40
CA LEU A 160 19.45 72.23 -3.24
C LEU A 160 20.61 73.13 -3.64
N SER A 161 21.17 73.88 -2.69
CA SER A 161 22.43 74.62 -2.77
C SER A 161 23.25 74.37 -1.51
N GLY A 162 24.56 74.53 -1.54
CA GLY A 162 25.43 74.14 -0.43
C GLY A 162 25.67 72.63 -0.38
N GLY A 163 26.85 72.24 0.10
CA GLY A 163 27.27 70.85 0.31
C GLY A 163 27.55 70.05 -0.98
N ASP A 164 28.24 68.92 -0.82
CA ASP A 164 28.62 68.06 -1.95
C ASP A 164 27.56 66.97 -2.23
N VAL A 165 27.64 66.38 -3.42
CA VAL A 165 26.82 65.22 -3.82
C VAL A 165 27.08 64.03 -2.90
N GLY A 166 26.03 63.28 -2.54
CA GLY A 166 26.17 62.10 -1.69
C GLY A 166 26.13 62.38 -0.18
N CYS A 167 25.94 63.64 0.23
CA CYS A 167 25.62 63.95 1.62
C CYS A 167 24.36 63.18 2.07
N PRO A 168 24.32 62.64 3.30
CA PRO A 168 23.21 61.81 3.76
C PRO A 168 21.85 62.50 3.66
N ILE A 169 20.86 61.77 3.13
CA ILE A 169 19.45 62.16 3.12
C ILE A 169 18.70 61.20 4.03
N ARG A 170 18.02 61.73 5.04
CA ARG A 170 17.28 60.92 6.02
C ARG A 170 15.81 61.31 6.01
N ILE A 171 14.93 60.31 6.03
CA ILE A 171 13.50 60.51 6.26
C ILE A 171 13.19 60.20 7.72
N VAL A 172 12.64 61.19 8.40
CA VAL A 172 12.22 61.13 9.80
C VAL A 172 10.70 61.12 9.84
N GLY A 173 10.13 60.27 10.68
CA GLY A 173 8.69 60.07 10.79
C GLY A 173 8.36 58.62 11.11
N GLY A 174 7.12 58.35 11.51
CA GLY A 174 6.67 57.01 11.86
C GLY A 174 5.29 56.70 11.33
N ILE A 175 5.00 55.40 11.24
CA ILE A 175 3.72 54.85 10.81
C ILE A 175 3.19 53.95 11.93
N ARG A 176 1.94 54.15 12.35
CA ARG A 176 1.29 53.30 13.35
C ARG A 176 1.22 51.87 12.84
N ASP A 177 1.63 50.91 13.67
CA ASP A 177 1.72 49.48 13.33
C ASP A 177 2.55 49.19 12.06
N GLY A 178 3.51 50.08 11.77
CA GLY A 178 4.33 50.06 10.57
C GLY A 178 5.74 50.63 10.77
N GLU A 179 6.46 50.80 9.67
CA GLU A 179 7.81 51.36 9.68
C GLU A 179 8.08 52.26 8.46
N VAL A 180 9.02 53.19 8.61
CA VAL A 180 9.59 53.98 7.51
C VAL A 180 11.03 53.49 7.30
N ARG A 181 11.39 53.07 6.09
CA ARG A 181 12.70 52.46 5.83
C ARG A 181 13.30 52.86 4.48
N PRO A 182 14.64 52.90 4.36
CA PRO A 182 15.29 53.06 3.08
C PRO A 182 15.07 51.82 2.21
N ASN A 183 14.62 52.02 0.96
CA ASN A 183 14.44 50.95 -0.02
C ASN A 183 15.70 50.83 -0.91
N ARG A 184 16.22 49.61 -1.08
CA ARG A 184 17.44 49.29 -1.87
C ARG A 184 17.15 48.47 -3.13
N SER A 185 16.04 48.71 -3.82
CA SER A 185 15.78 48.05 -5.11
C SER A 185 16.66 48.64 -6.21
N THR A 186 17.54 47.78 -6.77
CA THR A 186 18.57 48.09 -7.79
C THR A 186 18.08 48.08 -9.24
N ALA A 187 16.81 47.75 -9.53
CA ALA A 187 16.26 47.77 -10.89
C ALA A 187 14.73 47.99 -10.92
N PRO A 188 14.15 48.53 -12.02
CA PRO A 188 12.71 48.75 -12.17
C PRO A 188 11.83 47.49 -12.10
N ASP A 189 12.39 46.30 -12.35
CA ASP A 189 11.63 45.05 -12.55
C ASP A 189 11.84 43.98 -11.47
N ASP A 190 12.50 44.28 -10.36
CA ASP A 190 12.62 43.32 -9.25
C ASP A 190 11.31 43.27 -8.44
N GLN A 191 10.37 42.42 -8.89
CA GLN A 191 9.22 42.04 -8.08
C GLN A 191 9.70 41.29 -6.83
N PRO A 192 9.20 41.63 -5.63
CA PRO A 192 9.50 40.86 -4.44
C PRO A 192 9.04 39.41 -4.65
N PRO A 193 9.83 38.42 -4.21
CA PRO A 193 9.47 37.03 -4.44
C PRO A 193 8.13 36.69 -3.80
N LEU A 194 7.29 35.97 -4.54
CA LEU A 194 5.95 35.55 -4.13
C LEU A 194 5.94 34.77 -2.79
N PHE A 195 7.03 34.07 -2.48
CA PHE A 195 7.19 33.28 -1.25
C PHE A 195 8.38 33.75 -0.41
N SER A 196 8.17 33.79 0.91
CA SER A 196 9.21 34.06 1.89
C SER A 196 10.33 33.01 1.81
N ARG A 197 11.54 33.33 2.29
CA ARG A 197 12.66 32.37 2.34
C ARG A 197 12.30 31.14 3.19
N ALA A 198 11.56 31.34 4.28
CA ALA A 198 11.04 30.27 5.13
C ALA A 198 10.05 29.37 4.38
N ALA A 199 9.10 29.97 3.63
CA ALA A 199 8.15 29.21 2.83
C ALA A 199 8.85 28.35 1.77
N ARG A 200 9.83 28.90 1.04
CA ARG A 200 10.63 28.13 0.08
C ARG A 200 11.33 26.93 0.71
N LEU A 201 11.94 27.12 1.88
CA LEU A 201 12.67 26.07 2.57
C LEU A 201 11.74 24.94 3.06
N ILE A 202 10.57 25.31 3.59
CA ILE A 202 9.53 24.36 4.02
C ILE A 202 8.94 23.60 2.82
N THR A 203 8.65 24.29 1.70
CA THR A 203 8.13 23.63 0.49
C THR A 203 9.13 22.63 -0.07
N VAL A 204 10.41 22.99 -0.14
CA VAL A 204 11.48 22.07 -0.59
C VAL A 204 11.57 20.86 0.33
N LEU A 205 11.57 21.06 1.66
CA LEU A 205 11.64 19.97 2.63
C LEU A 205 10.44 19.01 2.49
N LEU A 206 9.22 19.54 2.34
CA LEU A 206 8.01 18.75 2.13
C LEU A 206 8.06 17.97 0.82
N THR A 207 8.50 18.59 -0.29
CA THR A 207 8.64 17.87 -1.56
C THR A 207 9.68 16.75 -1.48
N VAL A 208 10.81 16.98 -0.78
CA VAL A 208 11.83 15.95 -0.56
C VAL A 208 11.24 14.80 0.26
N CYS A 209 10.50 15.09 1.34
CA CYS A 209 9.82 14.07 2.14
C CYS A 209 8.80 13.25 1.33
N VAL A 210 8.00 13.89 0.48
CA VAL A 210 7.01 13.18 -0.36
C VAL A 210 7.70 12.30 -1.41
N VAL A 211 8.76 12.80 -2.04
CA VAL A 211 9.54 12.05 -3.03
C VAL A 211 10.27 10.88 -2.39
N THR A 212 10.87 11.04 -1.20
CA THR A 212 11.49 9.92 -0.49
C THR A 212 10.47 8.88 -0.06
N LEU A 213 9.27 9.28 0.38
CA LEU A 213 8.20 8.34 0.72
C LEU A 213 7.69 7.57 -0.51
N ALA A 214 7.50 8.24 -1.63
CA ALA A 214 7.14 7.61 -2.90
C ALA A 214 8.25 6.65 -3.38
N LEU A 215 9.51 7.03 -3.23
CA LEU A 215 10.66 6.20 -3.58
C LEU A 215 10.75 4.95 -2.68
N ILE A 216 10.46 5.06 -1.38
CA ILE A 216 10.40 3.92 -0.46
C ILE A 216 9.28 2.96 -0.87
N VAL A 217 8.13 3.44 -1.32
CA VAL A 217 7.02 2.59 -1.80
C VAL A 217 7.39 1.87 -3.10
N VAL A 218 8.08 2.54 -4.03
CA VAL A 218 8.47 1.96 -5.33
C VAL A 218 9.68 1.04 -5.22
N LEU A 219 10.61 1.31 -4.29
CA LEU A 219 11.81 0.50 -4.06
C LEU A 219 11.65 -0.55 -2.95
N ARG A 220 10.50 -0.62 -2.27
CA ARG A 220 10.22 -1.74 -1.38
C ARG A 220 10.06 -2.96 -2.26
N ASP A 221 10.96 -3.92 -2.12
CA ASP A 221 10.74 -5.27 -2.61
C ASP A 221 9.41 -5.73 -1.99
N ASP A 222 8.39 -5.99 -2.81
CA ASP A 222 7.04 -6.46 -2.42
C ASP A 222 7.07 -7.86 -1.77
N SER A 223 8.24 -8.35 -1.38
CA SER A 223 8.35 -9.57 -0.59
C SER A 223 7.75 -9.29 0.79
N PRO A 224 6.60 -9.91 1.13
CA PRO A 224 6.08 -9.82 2.48
C PRO A 224 7.18 -10.23 3.46
N PRO A 225 7.24 -9.67 4.69
CA PRO A 225 8.14 -10.20 5.70
C PRO A 225 7.96 -11.72 5.77
N PRO A 226 9.07 -12.49 5.86
CA PRO A 226 9.00 -13.95 5.81
C PRO A 226 7.95 -14.45 6.81
N PRO A 227 7.05 -15.37 6.40
CA PRO A 227 6.00 -15.87 7.29
C PRO A 227 6.60 -16.41 8.59
N ILE A 228 5.83 -16.29 9.67
CA ILE A 228 6.20 -16.86 10.97
C ILE A 228 6.52 -18.34 10.76
N GLY A 229 7.75 -18.74 11.09
CA GLY A 229 8.21 -20.12 10.94
C GLY A 229 9.11 -20.39 9.74
N CYS A 230 9.61 -19.38 9.01
CA CYS A 230 10.64 -19.63 7.99
C CYS A 230 11.88 -20.33 8.59
N ALA A 231 12.25 -21.43 7.97
CA ALA A 231 13.43 -22.23 8.27
C ALA A 231 14.06 -22.70 6.95
N GLN A 232 15.37 -22.93 6.98
CA GLN A 232 16.16 -23.34 5.81
C GLN A 232 16.45 -24.85 5.83
N GLY A 233 16.89 -25.38 4.69
CA GLY A 233 17.28 -26.79 4.54
C GLY A 233 16.39 -27.55 3.57
N THR A 234 16.40 -28.88 3.69
CA THR A 234 15.62 -29.79 2.83
C THR A 234 14.58 -30.55 3.64
N LEU A 235 13.41 -30.79 3.07
CA LEU A 235 12.34 -31.58 3.67
C LEU A 235 11.69 -32.44 2.59
N THR A 236 11.44 -33.71 2.88
CA THR A 236 10.59 -34.56 2.05
C THR A 236 9.21 -34.70 2.70
N VAL A 237 8.15 -34.60 1.90
CA VAL A 237 6.77 -34.87 2.29
C VAL A 237 6.29 -36.07 1.48
N THR A 238 5.96 -37.16 2.17
CA THR A 238 5.52 -38.44 1.58
C THR A 238 4.08 -38.77 1.99
N GLY A 239 3.51 -39.85 1.45
CA GLY A 239 2.24 -40.42 1.92
C GLY A 239 1.05 -40.07 1.04
N SER A 240 0.02 -39.45 1.63
CA SER A 240 -1.27 -39.16 0.99
C SER A 240 -1.16 -38.57 -0.42
N THR A 241 -1.65 -39.30 -1.42
CA THR A 241 -1.88 -38.78 -2.77
C THR A 241 -3.11 -37.87 -2.83
N ALA A 242 -4.04 -38.02 -1.90
CA ALA A 242 -5.26 -37.23 -1.79
C ALA A 242 -4.94 -35.75 -1.53
N PHE A 243 -3.95 -35.50 -0.68
CA PHE A 243 -3.53 -34.18 -0.23
C PHE A 243 -2.31 -33.65 -0.98
N GLU A 244 -1.80 -34.39 -1.96
CA GLU A 244 -0.62 -34.03 -2.74
C GLU A 244 -0.75 -32.67 -3.46
N PRO A 245 -1.87 -32.32 -4.13
CA PRO A 245 -2.00 -31.02 -4.81
C PRO A 245 -1.85 -29.85 -3.83
N VAL A 246 -2.41 -30.01 -2.62
CA VAL A 246 -2.32 -29.03 -1.53
C VAL A 246 -0.87 -28.84 -1.11
N MET A 247 -0.15 -29.93 -0.89
CA MET A 247 1.25 -29.90 -0.48
C MET A 247 2.17 -29.31 -1.52
N ARG A 248 1.96 -29.60 -2.81
CA ARG A 248 2.76 -29.03 -3.90
C ARG A 248 2.60 -27.51 -3.95
N GLU A 249 1.38 -27.00 -3.78
CA GLU A 249 1.17 -25.55 -3.73
C GLU A 249 1.74 -24.92 -2.46
N LEU A 250 1.56 -25.55 -1.29
CA LEU A 250 2.11 -25.08 -0.03
C LEU A 250 3.64 -25.05 -0.04
N ALA A 251 4.28 -26.11 -0.54
CA ALA A 251 5.72 -26.19 -0.72
C ALA A 251 6.22 -25.03 -1.59
N LYS A 252 5.63 -24.85 -2.78
CA LYS A 252 5.99 -23.76 -3.70
C LYS A 252 5.84 -22.37 -3.06
N LYS A 253 4.74 -22.11 -2.36
CA LYS A 253 4.52 -20.81 -1.69
C LYS A 253 5.47 -20.61 -0.52
N TYR A 254 5.75 -21.65 0.24
CA TYR A 254 6.70 -21.59 1.35
C TYR A 254 8.13 -21.34 0.85
N GLU A 255 8.59 -22.06 -0.18
CA GLU A 255 9.92 -21.87 -0.79
C GLU A 255 10.12 -20.46 -1.33
N HIS A 256 9.08 -19.91 -1.98
CA HIS A 256 9.10 -18.53 -2.46
C HIS A 256 9.23 -17.53 -1.31
N ALA A 257 8.52 -17.75 -0.20
CA ALA A 257 8.51 -16.86 0.94
C ALA A 257 9.72 -17.03 1.89
N CYS A 258 10.30 -18.23 1.93
CA CYS A 258 11.39 -18.63 2.83
C CYS A 258 12.61 -19.08 2.01
N GLN A 259 13.43 -18.10 1.59
CA GLN A 259 14.63 -18.35 0.80
C GLN A 259 15.59 -19.33 1.49
N GLY A 260 16.09 -20.32 0.73
CA GLY A 260 16.96 -21.38 1.25
C GLY A 260 16.23 -22.58 1.84
N SER A 261 14.91 -22.69 1.66
CA SER A 261 14.15 -23.92 1.90
C SER A 261 13.94 -24.69 0.59
N ALA A 262 13.93 -26.02 0.68
CA ALA A 262 13.63 -26.93 -0.41
C ALA A 262 12.75 -28.08 0.09
N ILE A 263 11.55 -28.22 -0.46
CA ILE A 263 10.53 -29.17 -0.04
C ILE A 263 10.17 -30.05 -1.22
N THR A 264 10.49 -31.34 -1.12
CA THR A 264 10.14 -32.35 -2.13
C THR A 264 8.86 -33.05 -1.72
N VAL A 265 7.86 -33.09 -2.61
CA VAL A 265 6.61 -33.83 -2.40
C VAL A 265 6.64 -35.12 -3.23
N ASP A 266 6.65 -36.26 -2.55
CA ASP A 266 6.73 -37.62 -3.09
C ASP A 266 5.59 -38.50 -2.55
N ALA A 267 4.37 -38.26 -3.03
CA ALA A 267 3.18 -38.93 -2.55
C ALA A 267 2.95 -40.27 -3.28
N HIS A 268 2.77 -41.34 -2.51
CA HIS A 268 2.57 -42.70 -3.05
C HIS A 268 1.73 -43.60 -2.11
N GLY A 269 0.85 -43.00 -1.31
CA GLY A 269 -0.10 -43.69 -0.45
C GLY A 269 0.17 -43.49 1.04
N SER A 270 -0.88 -43.21 1.82
CA SER A 270 -0.78 -42.88 3.25
C SER A 270 -0.08 -43.97 4.06
N THR A 271 -0.39 -45.23 3.81
CA THR A 271 0.19 -46.34 4.59
C THR A 271 1.65 -46.55 4.24
N ALA A 272 2.00 -46.43 2.95
CA ALA A 272 3.38 -46.51 2.50
C ALA A 272 4.23 -45.38 3.12
N GLY A 273 3.76 -44.13 3.04
CA GLY A 273 4.47 -42.98 3.62
C GLY A 273 4.61 -43.05 5.14
N VAL A 274 3.60 -43.54 5.86
CA VAL A 274 3.69 -43.75 7.33
C VAL A 274 4.75 -44.81 7.67
N ARG A 275 4.83 -45.92 6.91
CA ARG A 275 5.87 -46.95 7.08
C ARG A 275 7.26 -46.41 6.75
N GLU A 276 7.37 -45.63 5.68
CA GLU A 276 8.62 -44.98 5.26
C GLU A 276 9.15 -44.04 6.36
N LEU A 277 8.29 -43.18 6.90
CA LEU A 277 8.64 -42.29 7.99
C LEU A 277 9.11 -43.03 9.24
N ASP A 278 8.42 -44.11 9.61
CA ASP A 278 8.81 -44.92 10.76
C ASP A 278 10.18 -45.59 10.54
N ALA A 279 10.40 -46.19 9.36
CA ALA A 279 11.69 -46.79 9.02
C ALA A 279 12.84 -45.76 9.00
N ALA A 280 12.61 -44.59 8.38
CA ALA A 280 13.58 -43.49 8.35
C ALA A 280 13.87 -42.95 9.76
N GLY A 281 12.85 -42.90 10.61
CA GLY A 281 12.96 -42.51 12.01
C GLY A 281 13.79 -43.48 12.84
N GLN A 282 13.54 -44.78 12.71
CA GLN A 282 14.32 -45.83 13.38
C GLN A 282 15.79 -45.83 12.94
N ALA A 283 16.06 -45.53 11.67
CA ALA A 283 17.42 -45.39 11.15
C ALA A 283 18.11 -44.07 11.55
N SER A 284 17.35 -43.06 11.98
CA SER A 284 17.87 -41.73 12.30
C SER A 284 18.52 -41.69 13.68
N LYS A 285 19.83 -41.37 13.71
CA LYS A 285 20.58 -41.16 14.95
C LYS A 285 20.05 -40.02 15.83
N LYS A 286 19.34 -39.05 15.22
CA LYS A 286 18.82 -37.84 15.88
C LYS A 286 17.33 -37.96 16.26
N GLY A 287 16.66 -39.05 15.87
CA GLY A 287 15.26 -39.30 16.23
C GLY A 287 14.21 -38.39 15.58
N SER A 288 14.58 -37.56 14.59
CA SER A 288 13.65 -36.80 13.73
C SER A 288 14.27 -36.59 12.35
N PRO A 289 13.97 -37.44 11.35
CA PRO A 289 14.44 -37.25 9.98
C PRO A 289 13.75 -36.02 9.35
N ALA A 290 14.35 -35.48 8.29
CA ALA A 290 13.75 -34.43 7.46
C ALA A 290 12.66 -35.01 6.52
N LEU A 291 11.69 -35.70 7.12
CA LEU A 291 10.61 -36.40 6.43
C LEU A 291 9.31 -36.20 7.22
N VAL A 292 8.23 -35.86 6.51
CA VAL A 292 6.87 -35.77 7.04
C VAL A 292 5.99 -36.71 6.21
N ALA A 293 5.15 -37.51 6.86
CA ALA A 293 4.21 -38.40 6.17
C ALA A 293 2.77 -37.93 6.32
N LEU A 294 2.06 -37.81 5.21
CA LEU A 294 0.65 -37.46 5.18
C LEU A 294 -0.24 -38.69 5.16
N SER A 295 -1.40 -38.58 5.81
CA SER A 295 -2.36 -39.66 5.91
C SER A 295 -3.78 -39.14 5.98
N ASP A 296 -4.64 -39.71 5.14
CA ASP A 296 -6.07 -39.37 5.02
C ASP A 296 -6.89 -39.78 6.25
N GLY A 297 -6.23 -40.38 7.25
CA GLY A 297 -6.82 -40.85 8.48
C GLY A 297 -5.75 -41.24 9.51
N PRO A 298 -6.17 -41.75 10.68
CA PRO A 298 -5.25 -42.04 11.75
C PRO A 298 -4.29 -43.17 11.38
N LYS A 299 -3.02 -43.04 11.78
CA LYS A 299 -2.01 -44.08 11.65
C LYS A 299 -2.45 -45.35 12.40
N PRO A 300 -2.05 -46.54 11.92
CA PRO A 300 -2.20 -47.77 12.70
C PRO A 300 -1.48 -47.67 14.06
N GLY A 301 -2.00 -48.41 15.05
CA GLY A 301 -1.42 -48.45 16.41
C GLY A 301 0.01 -48.96 16.50
N ALA A 302 0.53 -49.58 15.44
CA ALA A 302 1.87 -50.15 15.34
C ALA A 302 3.01 -49.11 15.31
N PHE A 303 2.70 -47.81 15.24
CA PHE A 303 3.70 -46.74 15.05
C PHE A 303 3.73 -45.75 16.25
N PRO A 304 4.16 -46.15 17.45
CA PRO A 304 4.04 -45.33 18.67
C PRO A 304 4.99 -44.12 18.71
N GLN A 305 6.08 -44.13 17.92
CA GLN A 305 7.05 -43.03 17.88
C GLN A 305 6.60 -41.87 16.99
N LEU A 306 5.60 -42.10 16.13
CA LEU A 306 5.07 -41.05 15.27
C LEU A 306 4.18 -40.09 16.07
N ARG A 307 4.39 -38.80 15.85
CA ARG A 307 3.61 -37.71 16.43
C ARG A 307 2.65 -37.19 15.37
N GLU A 308 1.40 -36.99 15.79
CA GLU A 308 0.32 -36.56 14.92
C GLU A 308 0.18 -35.04 14.90
N ASN A 309 0.03 -34.47 13.72
CA ASN A 309 -0.38 -33.09 13.53
C ASN A 309 -1.63 -33.09 12.64
N ARG A 310 -2.77 -32.65 13.18
CA ARG A 310 -4.03 -32.62 12.43
C ARG A 310 -4.07 -31.33 11.61
N ILE A 311 -4.07 -31.43 10.29
CA ILE A 311 -3.88 -30.25 9.40
C ILE A 311 -5.17 -29.78 8.75
N ALA A 312 -6.05 -30.70 8.35
CA ALA A 312 -7.31 -30.38 7.69
C ALA A 312 -8.36 -31.48 7.92
N VAL A 313 -9.62 -31.20 7.58
CA VAL A 313 -10.65 -32.20 7.35
C VAL A 313 -10.86 -32.32 5.84
N SER A 314 -10.58 -33.50 5.31
CA SER A 314 -10.77 -33.85 3.91
C SER A 314 -12.19 -34.36 3.71
N VAL A 315 -12.85 -33.84 2.67
CA VAL A 315 -14.17 -34.31 2.22
C VAL A 315 -13.98 -35.09 0.93
N PHE A 316 -14.58 -36.27 0.86
CA PHE A 316 -14.45 -37.16 -0.30
C PHE A 316 -15.80 -37.33 -0.99
N ALA A 317 -15.79 -37.72 -2.26
CA ALA A 317 -16.98 -37.94 -3.05
C ALA A 317 -16.91 -39.29 -3.76
N LEU A 318 -18.06 -39.93 -3.93
CA LEU A 318 -18.21 -40.94 -4.96
C LEU A 318 -18.35 -40.24 -6.30
N VAL A 319 -17.69 -40.79 -7.32
CA VAL A 319 -17.74 -40.33 -8.70
C VAL A 319 -18.21 -41.45 -9.60
N VAL A 320 -19.05 -41.12 -10.57
CA VAL A 320 -19.58 -42.06 -11.55
C VAL A 320 -19.38 -41.51 -12.96
N ASN A 321 -19.12 -42.39 -13.91
CA ASN A 321 -19.04 -42.03 -15.32
C ASN A 321 -20.33 -41.32 -15.80
N ASP A 322 -20.21 -40.31 -16.66
CA ASP A 322 -21.36 -39.53 -17.16
C ASP A 322 -22.38 -40.35 -17.96
N SER A 323 -22.01 -41.53 -18.46
CA SER A 323 -22.95 -42.47 -19.07
C SER A 323 -24.00 -43.02 -18.10
N VAL A 324 -23.84 -42.83 -16.79
CA VAL A 324 -24.77 -43.24 -15.74
C VAL A 324 -25.35 -41.99 -15.06
N PRO A 325 -26.55 -41.51 -15.41
CA PRO A 325 -27.11 -40.25 -14.93
C PRO A 325 -27.65 -40.31 -13.48
N VAL A 326 -27.21 -41.28 -12.67
CA VAL A 326 -27.62 -41.43 -11.27
C VAL A 326 -26.92 -40.35 -10.43
N ARG A 327 -27.69 -39.48 -9.76
CA ARG A 327 -27.15 -38.34 -9.00
C ARG A 327 -27.04 -38.57 -7.51
N ASN A 328 -27.65 -39.62 -6.99
CA ASN A 328 -27.74 -39.88 -5.56
C ASN A 328 -27.89 -41.38 -5.33
N LEU A 329 -27.22 -41.90 -4.30
CA LEU A 329 -27.35 -43.29 -3.86
C LEU A 329 -27.56 -43.34 -2.36
N SER A 330 -28.38 -44.30 -1.91
CA SER A 330 -28.44 -44.59 -0.50
C SER A 330 -27.13 -45.24 -0.03
N LEU A 331 -26.73 -45.04 1.23
CA LEU A 331 -25.58 -45.76 1.80
C LEU A 331 -25.76 -47.27 1.72
N THR A 332 -27.00 -47.75 1.85
CA THR A 332 -27.34 -49.16 1.67
C THR A 332 -27.01 -49.64 0.25
N ASP A 333 -27.37 -48.87 -0.77
CA ASP A 333 -27.07 -49.23 -2.16
C ASP A 333 -25.59 -49.13 -2.49
N VAL A 334 -24.88 -48.12 -1.98
CA VAL A 334 -23.42 -48.04 -2.09
C VAL A 334 -22.77 -49.29 -1.51
N ARG A 335 -23.20 -49.70 -0.31
CA ARG A 335 -22.72 -50.95 0.31
C ARG A 335 -23.07 -52.17 -0.54
N ARG A 336 -24.22 -52.23 -1.19
CA ARG A 336 -24.61 -53.37 -2.06
C ARG A 336 -23.81 -53.39 -3.37
N LEU A 337 -23.53 -52.22 -3.95
CA LEU A 337 -22.67 -52.06 -5.13
C LEU A 337 -21.25 -52.59 -4.85
N TYR A 338 -20.61 -52.09 -3.80
CA TYR A 338 -19.23 -52.50 -3.44
C TYR A 338 -19.14 -53.92 -2.87
N ARG A 339 -20.28 -54.59 -2.65
CA ARG A 339 -20.39 -56.03 -2.37
C ARG A 339 -20.61 -56.89 -3.61
N GLY A 340 -20.83 -56.28 -4.78
CA GLY A 340 -21.18 -56.99 -6.02
C GLY A 340 -22.59 -57.58 -6.05
N GLU A 341 -23.45 -57.17 -5.11
CA GLU A 341 -24.87 -57.57 -5.07
C GLU A 341 -25.69 -56.81 -6.12
N ILE A 342 -25.28 -55.58 -6.42
CA ILE A 342 -25.76 -54.81 -7.56
C ILE A 342 -24.70 -54.88 -8.65
N ARG A 343 -25.08 -55.44 -9.81
CA ARG A 343 -24.16 -55.73 -10.91
C ARG A 343 -24.44 -54.88 -12.14
N ASN A 344 -25.59 -54.22 -12.17
CA ASN A 344 -26.02 -53.40 -13.30
C ASN A 344 -26.78 -52.16 -12.82
N TRP A 345 -26.52 -51.03 -13.46
CA TRP A 345 -27.10 -49.73 -13.11
C TRP A 345 -28.63 -49.68 -13.24
N LYS A 346 -29.25 -50.53 -14.07
CA LYS A 346 -30.72 -50.64 -14.16
C LYS A 346 -31.38 -51.05 -12.85
N GLN A 347 -30.65 -51.74 -11.97
CA GLN A 347 -31.14 -52.10 -10.63
C GLN A 347 -31.30 -50.88 -9.71
N LEU A 348 -30.73 -49.73 -10.10
CA LEU A 348 -30.75 -48.45 -9.38
C LEU A 348 -31.42 -47.35 -10.21
N GLY A 349 -32.23 -47.72 -11.21
CA GLY A 349 -32.91 -46.76 -12.09
C GLY A 349 -32.02 -46.09 -13.14
N GLY A 350 -30.79 -46.59 -13.31
CA GLY A 350 -29.88 -46.17 -14.37
C GLY A 350 -30.05 -46.96 -15.68
N PRO A 351 -29.13 -46.78 -16.65
CA PRO A 351 -29.16 -47.50 -17.92
C PRO A 351 -28.81 -48.99 -17.75
N ASP A 352 -29.13 -49.82 -18.75
CA ASP A 352 -28.69 -51.22 -18.80
C ASP A 352 -27.18 -51.29 -19.09
N ARG A 353 -26.40 -51.13 -18.03
CA ARG A 353 -24.94 -51.07 -18.06
C ARG A 353 -24.35 -51.84 -16.88
N PRO A 354 -23.34 -52.70 -17.10
CA PRO A 354 -22.59 -53.32 -16.01
C PRO A 354 -21.98 -52.27 -15.08
N VAL A 355 -21.90 -52.60 -13.79
CA VAL A 355 -21.16 -51.81 -12.80
C VAL A 355 -19.69 -52.21 -12.87
N LEU A 356 -18.81 -51.22 -13.02
CA LEU A 356 -17.35 -51.39 -12.91
C LEU A 356 -16.89 -50.64 -11.66
N LEU A 357 -16.28 -51.35 -10.71
CA LEU A 357 -15.75 -50.74 -9.48
C LEU A 357 -14.29 -50.36 -9.71
N VAL A 358 -14.00 -49.07 -9.65
CA VAL A 358 -12.62 -48.55 -9.70
C VAL A 358 -12.25 -48.14 -8.28
N SER A 359 -11.23 -48.79 -7.74
CA SER A 359 -10.79 -48.60 -6.36
C SER A 359 -9.30 -48.33 -6.30
N ARG A 360 -8.79 -48.11 -5.09
CA ARG A 360 -7.37 -47.92 -4.83
C ARG A 360 -6.73 -49.19 -4.27
N ASP A 361 -5.41 -49.27 -4.32
CA ASP A 361 -4.62 -50.30 -3.66
C ASP A 361 -4.78 -50.29 -2.11
N ALA A 362 -4.07 -51.18 -1.42
CA ALA A 362 -4.14 -51.31 0.03
C ALA A 362 -3.45 -50.16 0.80
N ASP A 363 -2.57 -49.40 0.15
CA ASP A 363 -1.80 -48.33 0.77
C ASP A 363 -2.53 -46.99 0.78
N SER A 364 -3.62 -46.87 0.01
CA SER A 364 -4.51 -45.71 -0.02
C SER A 364 -5.23 -45.45 1.30
N GLY A 365 -5.03 -44.24 1.86
CA GLY A 365 -5.82 -43.73 2.96
C GLY A 365 -7.28 -43.47 2.57
N THR A 366 -7.52 -42.88 1.39
CA THR A 366 -8.86 -42.63 0.83
C THR A 366 -9.73 -43.90 0.82
N ARG A 367 -9.15 -45.05 0.44
CA ARG A 367 -9.81 -46.37 0.51
C ARG A 367 -10.15 -46.77 1.93
N GLN A 368 -9.20 -46.65 2.85
CA GLN A 368 -9.43 -47.01 4.26
C GLN A 368 -10.52 -46.14 4.89
N VAL A 369 -10.56 -44.85 4.56
CA VAL A 369 -11.63 -43.94 4.97
C VAL A 369 -12.96 -44.39 4.38
N PHE A 370 -13.02 -44.71 3.08
CA PHE A 370 -14.23 -45.19 2.41
C PHE A 370 -14.78 -46.45 3.08
N GLN A 371 -13.90 -47.43 3.33
CA GLN A 371 -14.26 -48.68 3.98
C GLN A 371 -14.78 -48.47 5.40
N ARG A 372 -14.15 -47.58 6.19
CA ARG A 372 -14.53 -47.32 7.58
C ARG A 372 -15.80 -46.46 7.69
N ARG A 373 -15.88 -45.36 6.95
CA ARG A 373 -16.93 -44.34 7.07
C ARG A 373 -18.17 -44.65 6.26
N VAL A 374 -18.04 -45.32 5.11
CA VAL A 374 -19.15 -45.55 4.17
C VAL A 374 -19.53 -47.02 4.15
N LEU A 375 -18.59 -47.93 3.85
CA LEU A 375 -18.91 -49.34 3.66
C LEU A 375 -19.11 -50.11 4.98
N GLY A 376 -18.42 -49.71 6.04
CA GLY A 376 -18.36 -50.41 7.33
C GLY A 376 -17.54 -51.71 7.30
N ARG A 377 -16.86 -52.02 6.19
CA ARG A 377 -16.04 -53.22 5.98
C ARG A 377 -15.16 -53.09 4.73
N GLY A 378 -14.28 -54.08 4.52
CA GLY A 378 -13.48 -54.20 3.30
C GLY A 378 -14.31 -54.44 2.04
N GLU A 379 -13.75 -54.05 0.90
CA GLU A 379 -14.31 -54.31 -0.42
C GLU A 379 -14.10 -55.77 -0.86
N ILE A 380 -14.78 -56.19 -1.93
CA ILE A 380 -14.51 -57.48 -2.57
C ILE A 380 -13.09 -57.56 -3.13
N ALA A 381 -12.59 -58.76 -3.39
CA ALA A 381 -11.25 -58.98 -3.95
C ALA A 381 -11.05 -58.25 -5.29
N ASN A 382 -9.80 -57.91 -5.61
CA ASN A 382 -9.45 -57.43 -6.94
C ASN A 382 -9.81 -58.51 -7.98
N SER A 383 -10.50 -58.13 -9.05
CA SER A 383 -10.97 -59.07 -10.07
C SER A 383 -10.61 -58.67 -11.49
N SER A 384 -9.86 -57.58 -11.67
CA SER A 384 -9.46 -57.07 -12.98
C SER A 384 -8.19 -56.24 -12.88
N LEU A 385 -7.19 -56.54 -13.71
CA LEU A 385 -5.98 -55.76 -13.87
C LEU A 385 -6.14 -54.58 -14.85
N ASP A 386 -7.04 -54.70 -15.84
CA ASP A 386 -7.24 -53.68 -16.88
C ASP A 386 -8.50 -52.80 -16.67
N CYS A 387 -9.20 -53.01 -15.55
CA CYS A 387 -10.47 -52.36 -15.20
C CYS A 387 -11.66 -52.64 -16.14
N VAL A 388 -11.51 -53.53 -17.13
CA VAL A 388 -12.53 -53.79 -18.15
C VAL A 388 -12.97 -55.25 -18.13
N HIS A 389 -12.02 -56.18 -18.07
CA HIS A 389 -12.26 -57.61 -18.13
C HIS A 389 -12.07 -58.25 -16.76
N LYS A 390 -12.92 -59.23 -16.44
CA LYS A 390 -12.75 -60.02 -15.21
C LYS A 390 -11.65 -61.05 -15.44
N ASP A 391 -10.62 -61.00 -14.61
CA ASP A 391 -9.57 -62.04 -14.54
C ASP A 391 -10.05 -63.25 -13.71
N ASP A 392 -10.96 -63.00 -12.76
CA ASP A 392 -11.65 -64.03 -11.97
C ASP A 392 -13.11 -64.17 -12.42
N ALA A 393 -13.44 -65.30 -13.05
CA ALA A 393 -14.77 -65.62 -13.52
C ALA A 393 -15.82 -65.76 -12.39
N THR A 394 -15.38 -66.03 -11.16
CA THR A 394 -16.26 -66.15 -9.99
C THR A 394 -16.61 -64.79 -9.39
N ALA A 395 -15.88 -63.74 -9.74
CA ALA A 395 -16.12 -62.40 -9.23
C ALA A 395 -17.49 -61.86 -9.69
N PRO A 396 -18.29 -61.29 -8.78
CA PRO A 396 -19.64 -60.83 -9.11
C PRO A 396 -19.64 -59.64 -10.09
N VAL A 397 -18.67 -58.74 -9.96
CA VAL A 397 -18.47 -57.53 -10.78
C VAL A 397 -16.99 -57.33 -11.08
N VAL A 398 -16.68 -56.49 -12.06
CA VAL A 398 -15.31 -56.01 -12.29
C VAL A 398 -14.96 -55.08 -11.15
N ARG A 399 -13.83 -55.34 -10.50
CA ARG A 399 -13.17 -54.44 -9.56
C ARG A 399 -11.69 -54.41 -9.89
N CYS A 400 -11.17 -53.21 -10.12
CA CYS A 400 -9.73 -52.98 -10.25
C CYS A 400 -9.21 -52.08 -9.12
N GLU A 401 -7.92 -52.18 -8.84
CA GLU A 401 -7.20 -51.35 -7.88
C GLU A 401 -6.14 -50.51 -8.62
N LEU A 402 -6.03 -49.23 -8.25
CA LEU A 402 -5.11 -48.26 -8.84
C LEU A 402 -4.31 -47.51 -7.77
N ASP A 403 -3.18 -46.94 -8.17
CA ASP A 403 -2.18 -46.48 -7.22
C ASP A 403 -2.37 -45.00 -6.82
N SER A 404 -3.14 -44.22 -7.58
CA SER A 404 -3.37 -42.78 -7.31
C SER A 404 -4.82 -42.34 -7.47
N THR A 405 -5.18 -41.20 -6.86
CA THR A 405 -6.49 -40.55 -7.05
C THR A 405 -6.71 -40.18 -8.51
N GLU A 406 -5.69 -39.63 -9.17
CA GLU A 406 -5.76 -39.21 -10.57
C GLU A 406 -6.10 -40.39 -11.50
N GLN A 407 -5.45 -41.53 -11.31
CA GLN A 407 -5.75 -42.75 -12.08
C GLN A 407 -7.19 -43.22 -11.90
N VAL A 408 -7.75 -43.16 -10.68
CA VAL A 408 -9.16 -43.51 -10.44
C VAL A 408 -10.09 -42.57 -11.22
N LEU A 409 -9.85 -41.26 -11.17
CA LEU A 409 -10.65 -40.28 -11.89
C LEU A 409 -10.60 -40.51 -13.41
N ASP A 410 -9.40 -40.70 -13.96
CA ASP A 410 -9.19 -40.95 -15.39
C ASP A 410 -9.93 -42.21 -15.87
N VAL A 411 -9.81 -43.30 -15.11
CA VAL A 411 -10.44 -44.58 -15.46
C VAL A 411 -11.96 -44.49 -15.33
N VAL A 412 -12.48 -43.85 -14.27
CA VAL A 412 -13.92 -43.63 -14.11
C VAL A 412 -14.48 -42.77 -15.24
N ALA A 413 -13.78 -41.71 -15.65
CA ALA A 413 -14.21 -40.86 -16.76
C ALA A 413 -14.21 -41.58 -18.11
N LYS A 414 -13.28 -42.52 -18.31
CA LYS A 414 -13.12 -43.25 -19.57
C LYS A 414 -14.09 -44.43 -19.73
N LEU A 415 -14.41 -45.14 -18.65
CA LEU A 415 -15.13 -46.41 -18.70
C LEU A 415 -16.63 -46.24 -18.43
N PRO A 416 -17.52 -46.52 -19.42
CA PRO A 416 -18.96 -46.47 -19.21
C PRO A 416 -19.41 -47.44 -18.11
N GLY A 417 -20.23 -46.95 -17.17
CA GLY A 417 -20.69 -47.75 -16.03
C GLY A 417 -19.71 -47.82 -14.85
N ALA A 418 -18.56 -47.14 -14.91
CA ALA A 418 -17.61 -47.09 -13.81
C ALA A 418 -18.06 -46.18 -12.66
N ILE A 419 -17.76 -46.61 -11.43
CA ILE A 419 -17.88 -45.85 -10.20
C ILE A 419 -16.56 -45.96 -9.42
N GLY A 420 -16.14 -44.85 -8.83
CA GLY A 420 -15.00 -44.78 -7.95
C GLY A 420 -15.20 -43.70 -6.90
N TYR A 421 -14.10 -43.28 -6.28
CA TYR A 421 -14.10 -42.26 -5.24
C TYR A 421 -12.84 -41.41 -5.32
N SER A 422 -12.95 -40.18 -4.84
CA SER A 422 -11.84 -39.23 -4.78
C SER A 422 -12.10 -38.15 -3.75
N GLU A 423 -11.12 -37.29 -3.55
CA GLU A 423 -11.26 -36.04 -2.82
C GLU A 423 -12.19 -35.09 -3.59
N LEU A 424 -12.90 -34.23 -2.86
CA LEU A 424 -13.98 -33.41 -3.38
C LEU A 424 -13.57 -32.53 -4.57
N ASN A 425 -12.45 -31.81 -4.43
CA ASN A 425 -12.01 -30.87 -5.44
C ASN A 425 -11.29 -31.56 -6.60
N SER A 426 -10.60 -32.68 -6.36
CA SER A 426 -10.01 -33.49 -7.43
C SER A 426 -11.10 -33.96 -8.42
N ALA A 427 -12.29 -34.30 -7.93
CA ALA A 427 -13.44 -34.64 -8.78
C ALA A 427 -14.08 -33.45 -9.51
N ALA A 428 -14.07 -32.24 -8.91
CA ALA A 428 -14.88 -31.12 -9.38
C ALA A 428 -14.47 -30.59 -10.77
N GLY A 429 -13.21 -30.78 -11.18
CA GLY A 429 -12.68 -30.35 -12.48
C GLY A 429 -12.58 -31.45 -13.54
N HIS A 430 -12.95 -32.69 -13.21
CA HIS A 430 -12.68 -33.84 -14.07
C HIS A 430 -13.85 -34.10 -15.04
N LYS A 431 -13.59 -34.07 -16.35
CA LYS A 431 -14.63 -34.25 -17.39
C LYS A 431 -14.96 -35.72 -17.60
N GLY A 432 -16.19 -36.05 -18.00
CA GLY A 432 -16.61 -37.43 -18.30
C GLY A 432 -17.09 -38.21 -17.07
N LEU A 433 -17.12 -37.58 -15.91
CA LEU A 433 -17.68 -38.11 -14.67
C LEU A 433 -18.42 -37.00 -13.92
N HIS A 434 -19.22 -37.41 -12.93
CA HIS A 434 -19.80 -36.51 -11.96
C HIS A 434 -19.86 -37.13 -10.57
N ARG A 435 -19.96 -36.24 -9.58
CA ARG A 435 -20.14 -36.60 -8.18
C ARG A 435 -21.58 -37.04 -7.92
N ILE A 436 -21.75 -37.99 -7.01
CA ILE A 436 -23.07 -38.42 -6.54
C ILE A 436 -23.27 -38.10 -5.05
N GLY A 437 -24.49 -37.75 -4.69
CA GLY A 437 -24.90 -37.59 -3.30
C GLY A 437 -25.01 -38.94 -2.57
N LEU A 438 -24.90 -38.89 -1.25
CA LEU A 438 -25.09 -40.03 -0.35
C LEU A 438 -26.27 -39.74 0.58
N ASP A 439 -27.29 -40.59 0.55
CA ASP A 439 -28.54 -40.41 1.33
C ASP A 439 -29.18 -39.02 1.14
N GLY A 440 -29.04 -38.41 -0.04
CA GLY A 440 -29.56 -37.05 -0.31
C GLY A 440 -28.64 -35.91 0.12
N HIS A 441 -27.50 -36.21 0.74
CA HIS A 441 -26.50 -35.22 1.11
C HIS A 441 -25.41 -35.12 0.04
N THR A 442 -25.03 -33.90 -0.34
CA THR A 442 -23.91 -33.64 -1.25
C THR A 442 -22.62 -33.38 -0.48
N ALA A 443 -21.50 -33.81 -1.03
CA ALA A 443 -20.18 -33.50 -0.50
C ALA A 443 -19.91 -31.98 -0.61
N SER A 444 -19.72 -31.32 0.53
CA SER A 444 -19.56 -29.86 0.62
C SER A 444 -18.75 -29.47 1.86
N VAL A 445 -17.65 -28.75 1.64
CA VAL A 445 -16.81 -28.21 2.73
C VAL A 445 -17.53 -27.07 3.44
N GLU A 446 -18.27 -26.25 2.70
CA GLU A 446 -19.02 -25.13 3.26
C GLU A 446 -20.14 -25.61 4.18
N ASP A 447 -20.88 -26.64 3.80
CA ASP A 447 -21.95 -27.20 4.65
C ASP A 447 -21.37 -27.90 5.88
N LEU A 448 -20.19 -28.52 5.74
CA LEU A 448 -19.46 -29.10 6.86
C LEU A 448 -19.01 -28.02 7.85
N GLU A 449 -18.49 -26.90 7.36
CA GLU A 449 -18.07 -25.77 8.19
C GLU A 449 -19.24 -25.05 8.85
N ARG A 450 -20.39 -24.96 8.18
CA ARG A 450 -21.62 -24.44 8.81
C ARG A 450 -22.23 -25.39 9.83
N GLY A 451 -21.74 -26.63 9.92
CA GLY A 451 -22.27 -27.66 10.80
C GLY A 451 -23.66 -28.14 10.38
N THR A 452 -24.00 -28.00 9.10
CA THR A 452 -25.32 -28.35 8.53
C THR A 452 -25.27 -29.61 7.66
N SER A 453 -24.14 -30.31 7.64
CA SER A 453 -23.93 -31.50 6.81
C SER A 453 -23.65 -32.74 7.65
N ASP A 454 -24.50 -33.76 7.47
CA ASP A 454 -24.29 -35.12 7.98
C ASP A 454 -23.56 -36.02 6.98
N TYR A 455 -22.93 -35.42 5.96
CA TYR A 455 -22.27 -36.17 4.89
C TYR A 455 -21.15 -37.07 5.46
N PRO A 456 -21.23 -38.40 5.26
CA PRO A 456 -20.46 -39.35 6.07
C PRO A 456 -19.02 -39.53 5.58
N TYR A 457 -18.74 -39.25 4.31
CA TYR A 457 -17.46 -39.57 3.69
C TYR A 457 -16.46 -38.41 3.83
N ARG A 458 -15.94 -38.28 5.05
CA ARG A 458 -14.95 -37.27 5.45
C ARG A 458 -14.00 -37.84 6.50
N GLU A 459 -12.80 -37.30 6.58
CA GLU A 459 -11.83 -37.67 7.62
C GLU A 459 -10.82 -36.54 7.89
N ILE A 460 -10.16 -36.61 9.04
CA ILE A 460 -9.02 -35.73 9.37
C ILE A 460 -7.80 -36.15 8.55
N GLU A 461 -7.16 -35.16 7.93
CA GLU A 461 -5.84 -35.28 7.32
C GLU A 461 -4.76 -35.07 8.40
N TYR A 462 -3.83 -36.01 8.48
CA TYR A 462 -2.74 -36.01 9.45
C TYR A 462 -1.40 -35.79 8.76
N ALA A 463 -0.56 -34.94 9.35
CA ALA A 463 0.86 -34.86 9.07
C ALA A 463 1.65 -35.48 10.23
N TYR A 464 2.27 -36.61 9.97
CA TYR A 464 3.08 -37.35 10.93
C TYR A 464 4.54 -36.93 10.86
N THR A 465 5.15 -36.80 12.03
CA THR A 465 6.61 -36.69 12.22
C THR A 465 7.09 -37.85 13.06
N TYR A 466 8.34 -38.28 12.88
CA TYR A 466 8.96 -39.21 13.82
C TYR A 466 9.57 -38.40 14.97
N GLY A 467 9.07 -38.64 16.20
CA GLY A 467 9.40 -37.80 17.34
C GLY A 467 8.96 -36.35 17.18
N GLN A 468 9.51 -35.47 18.01
CA GLN A 468 9.27 -34.03 17.94
C GLN A 468 10.40 -33.38 17.12
N PRO A 469 10.12 -32.80 15.94
CA PRO A 469 11.14 -32.10 15.17
C PRO A 469 11.69 -30.89 15.94
N PRO A 470 12.99 -30.55 15.77
CA PRO A 470 13.57 -29.34 16.36
C PRO A 470 12.77 -28.08 15.97
N ALA A 471 12.61 -27.13 16.88
CA ALA A 471 11.77 -25.95 16.67
C ALA A 471 12.23 -25.06 15.49
N ASP A 472 13.53 -25.06 15.22
CA ASP A 472 14.21 -24.34 14.15
C ASP A 472 14.32 -25.14 12.83
N SER A 473 13.82 -26.38 12.80
CA SER A 473 13.87 -27.21 11.59
C SER A 473 12.82 -26.81 10.55
N LEU A 474 13.14 -27.09 9.28
CA LEU A 474 12.20 -26.90 8.17
C LEU A 474 10.90 -27.67 8.35
N ALA A 475 10.92 -28.86 8.96
CA ALA A 475 9.71 -29.62 9.26
C ALA A 475 8.78 -28.86 10.23
N SER A 476 9.31 -28.32 11.34
CA SER A 476 8.53 -27.52 12.29
C SER A 476 8.01 -26.22 11.67
N GLY A 477 8.86 -25.55 10.89
CA GLY A 477 8.50 -24.32 10.18
C GLY A 477 7.37 -24.53 9.17
N PHE A 478 7.50 -25.59 8.35
CA PHE A 478 6.50 -25.93 7.34
C PHE A 478 5.17 -26.39 7.97
N LEU A 479 5.18 -27.23 8.99
CA LEU A 479 3.96 -27.61 9.73
C LEU A 479 3.26 -26.41 10.36
N SER A 480 4.03 -25.45 10.89
CA SER A 480 3.48 -24.20 11.42
C SER A 480 2.87 -23.34 10.32
N TYR A 481 3.50 -23.28 9.14
CA TYR A 481 2.98 -22.58 7.97
C TYR A 481 1.67 -23.21 7.45
N ILE A 482 1.58 -24.54 7.36
CA ILE A 482 0.35 -25.23 6.93
C ILE A 482 -0.83 -24.86 7.84
N THR A 483 -0.57 -24.82 9.14
CA THR A 483 -1.62 -24.64 10.16
C THR A 483 -1.93 -23.19 10.52
N ARG A 484 -1.23 -22.20 9.94
CA ARG A 484 -1.40 -20.77 10.26
C ARG A 484 -1.33 -19.88 9.03
N GLY A 485 -2.00 -18.73 9.09
CA GLY A 485 -1.89 -17.69 8.06
C GLY A 485 -2.25 -18.20 6.67
N SER A 486 -1.46 -17.81 5.65
CA SER A 486 -1.75 -18.08 4.24
C SER A 486 -1.71 -19.56 3.85
N GLY A 487 -1.11 -20.44 4.66
CA GLY A 487 -1.18 -21.88 4.42
C GLY A 487 -2.60 -22.44 4.55
N GLN A 488 -3.41 -21.90 5.47
CA GLN A 488 -4.80 -22.30 5.63
C GLN A 488 -5.66 -21.92 4.41
N ASP A 489 -5.35 -20.79 3.76
CA ASP A 489 -6.06 -20.35 2.56
C ASP A 489 -5.83 -21.32 1.39
N VAL A 490 -4.63 -21.87 1.27
CA VAL A 490 -4.33 -22.91 0.26
C VAL A 490 -5.14 -24.17 0.54
N VAL A 491 -5.12 -24.67 1.78
CA VAL A 491 -5.91 -25.83 2.21
C VAL A 491 -7.40 -25.64 1.87
N ARG A 492 -7.93 -24.44 2.13
CA ARG A 492 -9.33 -24.08 1.85
C ARG A 492 -9.62 -24.00 0.35
N THR A 493 -8.73 -23.41 -0.43
CA THR A 493 -8.87 -23.27 -1.90
C THR A 493 -8.92 -24.63 -2.58
N HIS A 494 -8.17 -25.60 -2.04
CA HIS A 494 -8.21 -26.99 -2.49
C HIS A 494 -9.37 -27.81 -1.92
N GLY A 495 -10.33 -27.19 -1.22
CA GLY A 495 -11.57 -27.88 -0.82
C GLY A 495 -11.40 -28.79 0.38
N HIS A 496 -10.55 -28.40 1.32
CA HIS A 496 -10.44 -29.02 2.63
C HIS A 496 -10.77 -27.97 3.70
N LEU A 497 -11.28 -28.42 4.85
CA LEU A 497 -11.54 -27.53 5.99
C LEU A 497 -10.29 -27.47 6.88
N PRO A 498 -9.55 -26.34 6.97
CA PRO A 498 -8.34 -26.29 7.78
C PRO A 498 -8.64 -26.51 9.27
N CYS A 499 -7.83 -27.33 9.95
CA CYS A 499 -8.02 -27.64 11.37
C CYS A 499 -7.78 -26.43 12.29
N GLY A 500 -7.18 -25.34 11.81
CA GLY A 500 -6.98 -24.12 12.60
C GLY A 500 -8.11 -23.08 12.49
N THR A 501 -9.19 -23.36 11.76
CA THR A 501 -10.42 -22.57 11.80
C THR A 501 -11.24 -22.89 13.07
N PRO A 502 -12.12 -22.02 13.58
CA PRO A 502 -12.92 -22.32 14.78
C PRO A 502 -13.72 -23.63 14.69
N VAL A 503 -14.30 -23.91 13.52
CA VAL A 503 -15.07 -25.13 13.28
C VAL A 503 -14.14 -26.32 13.04
N GLY A 504 -13.08 -26.13 12.25
CA GLY A 504 -12.04 -27.13 12.05
C GLY A 504 -11.43 -27.60 13.37
N LEU A 505 -11.11 -26.69 14.29
CA LEU A 505 -10.60 -27.00 15.63
C LEU A 505 -11.56 -27.90 16.41
N LYS A 506 -12.87 -27.64 16.32
CA LYS A 506 -13.88 -28.46 17.00
C LYS A 506 -13.95 -29.87 16.40
N ILE A 507 -13.95 -29.99 15.08
CA ILE A 507 -14.00 -31.30 14.40
C ILE A 507 -12.70 -32.07 14.61
N CYS A 508 -11.57 -31.43 14.36
CA CYS A 508 -10.24 -32.02 14.52
C CYS A 508 -9.89 -32.24 15.99
N GLY A 509 -10.52 -31.57 16.96
CA GLY A 509 -10.31 -31.80 18.40
C GLY A 509 -11.21 -32.88 19.01
N ALA A 510 -12.34 -33.20 18.36
CA ALA A 510 -13.28 -34.23 18.79
C ALA A 510 -12.99 -35.63 18.20
N GLY A 511 -12.09 -35.69 17.20
CA GLY A 511 -11.77 -36.91 16.43
C GLY A 511 -10.63 -37.76 16.99
#